data_AF-A0A816BLJ0-F1
#
_entry.id   AF-A0A816BLJ0-F1
#
_cell.length_a   1.000
_cell.length_b   1.000
_cell.length_c   1.000
_cell.angle_alpha   90.00
_cell.angle_beta   90.00
_cell.angle_gamma   90.00
#
_symmetry.space_group_name_H-M   'P 1'
#
loop_
_entity.id
_entity.type
_entity.pdbx_description
1 polymer ?
#
loop_
_entity_poly.entity_id
_entity_poly.type
_entity_poly.pdbx_seq_one_letter_code
_entity_poly.pdbx_strand_id
1 'polypeptide(L)'
;MCVFLEKFLFSKRLTCIQWISLFILTFGCIIKQFEHSSTSTILVSKNTTETEPLITIGRTIVLPSFTDIHFIWMLVQVFCSCFAGVYTEYLLKNDRSIQVDIMLQNTFMYTNSILCNIVLLILFEEQQPSMTTTNNFFNTLKSIISGQQLLVPLIILNNAAIGLVTSLFLKSMNSILKTFASALELFFTSILAWLIFSIPISGSTCLAIIIVSTAVYLYSTNPVVNLPKTSVEEESTVIETITTSKN
;
A
#
# COMPACT_ATOMS: atom_id res chain seq x y z
N MET A 1 -0.74 -6.64 10.36
CA MET A 1 -0.71 -5.38 11.14
C MET A 1 -1.97 -4.54 10.95
N CYS A 2 -2.33 -4.20 9.71
CA CYS A 2 -3.54 -3.42 9.36
C CYS A 2 -4.82 -3.94 10.06
N VAL A 3 -5.01 -5.26 10.14
CA VAL A 3 -6.17 -5.90 10.81
C VAL A 3 -6.27 -5.61 12.31
N PHE A 4 -5.13 -5.57 13.01
CA PHE A 4 -5.11 -5.24 14.43
C PHE A 4 -5.47 -3.77 14.66
N LEU A 5 -5.01 -2.88 13.78
CA LEU A 5 -5.38 -1.47 13.80
C LEU A 5 -6.86 -1.25 13.49
N GLU A 6 -7.43 -1.95 12.51
CA GLU A 6 -8.88 -1.88 12.25
C GLU A 6 -9.70 -2.37 13.46
N LYS A 7 -9.29 -3.46 14.11
CA LYS A 7 -9.95 -3.94 15.33
C LYS A 7 -9.88 -2.89 16.44
N PHE A 8 -8.74 -2.24 16.61
CA PHE A 8 -8.55 -1.21 17.63
C PHE A 8 -9.40 0.04 17.33
N LEU A 9 -9.41 0.51 16.08
CA LEU A 9 -10.02 1.78 15.70
C LEU A 9 -11.53 1.68 15.41
N PHE A 10 -11.99 0.55 14.86
CA PHE A 10 -13.40 0.32 14.51
C PHE A 10 -14.13 -0.67 15.41
N SER A 11 -13.46 -1.31 16.38
CA SER A 11 -14.03 -2.33 17.27
C SER A 11 -14.77 -3.48 16.53
N LYS A 12 -14.41 -3.74 15.26
CA LYS A 12 -15.05 -4.78 14.45
C LYS A 12 -14.59 -6.18 14.88
N ARG A 13 -15.53 -7.13 14.93
CA ARG A 13 -15.22 -8.54 15.19
C ARG A 13 -15.08 -9.28 13.86
N LEU A 14 -13.90 -9.84 13.61
CA LEU A 14 -13.63 -10.70 12.45
C LEU A 14 -13.90 -12.16 12.80
N THR A 15 -14.49 -12.89 11.86
CA THR A 15 -14.73 -14.34 11.99
C THR A 15 -13.44 -15.13 11.77
N CYS A 16 -13.38 -16.37 12.28
CA CYS A 16 -12.20 -17.23 12.11
C CYS A 16 -11.88 -17.49 10.62
N ILE A 17 -12.89 -17.55 9.76
CA ILE A 17 -12.74 -17.76 8.31
C ILE A 17 -12.03 -16.57 7.64
N GLN A 18 -12.31 -15.35 8.08
CA GLN A 18 -11.64 -14.15 7.58
C GLN A 18 -10.15 -14.15 7.99
N TRP A 19 -9.83 -14.58 9.21
CA TRP A 19 -8.45 -14.75 9.63
C TRP A 19 -7.70 -15.77 8.77
N ILE A 20 -8.33 -16.90 8.46
CA ILE A 20 -7.75 -17.91 7.58
C ILE A 20 -7.46 -17.31 6.19
N SER A 21 -8.42 -16.58 5.60
CA SER A 21 -8.22 -15.94 4.29
C SER A 21 -7.03 -14.96 4.28
N LEU A 22 -6.81 -14.22 5.36
CA LEU A 22 -5.70 -13.27 5.50
C LEU A 22 -4.33 -13.97 5.61
N PHE A 23 -4.27 -15.09 6.32
CA PHE A 23 -3.05 -15.90 6.38
C PHE A 23 -2.71 -16.51 5.01
N ILE A 24 -3.72 -17.02 4.29
CA ILE A 24 -3.53 -17.57 2.94
C ILE A 24 -3.05 -16.48 1.98
N LEU A 25 -3.65 -15.27 2.04
CA LEU A 25 -3.22 -14.13 1.25
C LEU A 25 -1.75 -13.77 1.51
N THR A 26 -1.38 -13.69 2.79
CA THR A 26 -0.01 -13.36 3.21
C THR A 26 0.98 -14.40 2.68
N PHE A 27 0.64 -15.69 2.79
CA PHE A 27 1.47 -16.77 2.29
C PHE A 27 1.64 -16.72 0.76
N GLY A 28 0.57 -16.46 0.02
CA GLY A 28 0.61 -16.29 -1.43
C GLY A 28 1.50 -15.12 -1.88
N CYS A 29 1.42 -13.97 -1.18
CA CYS A 29 2.29 -12.82 -1.44
C CYS A 29 3.76 -13.12 -1.14
N ILE A 30 4.04 -13.86 -0.06
CA ILE A 30 5.41 -14.28 0.30
C ILE A 30 6.01 -15.16 -0.80
N ILE A 31 5.28 -16.20 -1.25
CA ILE A 31 5.74 -17.09 -2.33
C ILE A 31 6.10 -16.28 -3.58
N LYS A 32 5.24 -15.35 -3.98
CA LYS A 32 5.49 -14.48 -5.13
C LYS A 32 6.77 -13.66 -4.94
N GLN A 33 6.97 -13.06 -3.78
CA GLN A 33 8.12 -12.18 -3.53
C GLN A 33 9.44 -12.95 -3.54
N PHE A 34 9.47 -14.18 -3.01
CA PHE A 34 10.66 -15.03 -3.02
C PHE A 34 11.16 -15.34 -4.44
N GLU A 35 10.24 -15.53 -5.38
CA GLU A 35 10.59 -15.73 -6.78
C GLU A 35 11.20 -14.47 -7.40
N HIS A 36 10.58 -13.31 -7.19
CA HIS A 36 11.08 -12.05 -7.71
C HIS A 36 12.49 -11.74 -7.19
N SER A 37 12.73 -11.94 -5.90
CA SER A 37 14.06 -11.80 -5.29
C SER A 37 15.09 -12.79 -5.84
N SER A 38 14.66 -14.00 -6.23
CA SER A 38 15.56 -15.01 -6.82
C SER A 38 16.01 -14.62 -8.23
N THR A 39 15.16 -13.94 -9.01
CA THR A 39 15.45 -13.52 -10.39
C THR A 39 16.37 -12.28 -10.44
N SER A 40 16.39 -11.44 -9.40
CA SER A 40 17.20 -10.20 -9.38
C SER A 40 18.69 -10.38 -9.09
N THR A 41 19.18 -11.60 -8.84
CA THR A 41 20.61 -11.85 -8.57
C THR A 41 21.34 -12.28 -9.85
N ILE A 42 21.31 -11.44 -10.89
CA ILE A 42 22.34 -11.52 -11.94
C ILE A 42 23.54 -10.74 -11.41
N LEU A 43 24.48 -11.45 -10.78
CA LEU A 43 25.79 -10.91 -10.47
C LEU A 43 26.49 -10.60 -11.79
N VAL A 44 26.41 -9.36 -12.27
CA VAL A 44 27.38 -8.86 -13.25
C VAL A 44 28.69 -8.68 -12.49
N SER A 45 29.44 -9.78 -12.33
CA SER A 45 30.84 -9.72 -11.93
C SER A 45 31.61 -9.13 -13.11
N LYS A 46 31.79 -7.81 -13.09
CA LYS A 46 32.78 -7.15 -13.97
C LYS A 46 34.17 -7.54 -13.46
N ASN A 47 34.64 -8.73 -13.86
CA ASN A 47 36.03 -9.09 -13.71
C ASN A 47 36.71 -8.80 -15.04
N THR A 48 37.45 -7.71 -15.07
CA THR A 48 38.40 -7.39 -16.12
C THR A 48 39.43 -8.51 -16.19
N THR A 49 39.27 -9.43 -17.16
CA THR A 49 40.32 -10.04 -18.00
C THR A 49 39.73 -11.25 -18.72
N GLU A 50 39.94 -11.28 -20.03
CA GLU A 50 39.48 -12.25 -21.01
C GLU A 50 39.82 -13.70 -20.63
N THR A 51 38.81 -14.57 -20.51
CA THR A 51 38.72 -15.93 -21.08
C THR A 51 37.46 -16.64 -20.57
N GLU A 52 36.62 -17.11 -21.51
CA GLU A 52 35.45 -18.02 -21.37
C GLU A 52 34.46 -17.75 -20.20
N PRO A 53 33.23 -17.29 -20.48
CA PRO A 53 32.22 -17.11 -19.44
C PRO A 53 31.67 -18.46 -18.98
N LEU A 54 32.29 -19.06 -17.97
CA LEU A 54 31.64 -20.12 -17.17
C LEU A 54 30.52 -19.45 -16.37
N ILE A 55 29.29 -19.55 -16.86
CA ILE A 55 28.08 -19.12 -16.15
C ILE A 55 27.89 -20.06 -14.95
N THR A 56 28.51 -19.72 -13.81
CA THR A 56 28.18 -20.35 -12.54
C THR A 56 26.88 -19.74 -12.04
N ILE A 57 25.76 -20.44 -12.23
CA ILE A 57 24.45 -20.07 -11.68
C ILE A 57 24.49 -20.31 -10.15
N GLY A 58 25.09 -19.38 -9.43
CA GLY A 58 25.14 -19.38 -7.98
C GLY A 58 23.87 -18.76 -7.40
N ARG A 59 23.01 -19.59 -6.78
CA ARG A 59 21.80 -19.13 -6.08
C ARG A 59 22.18 -18.64 -4.68
N THR A 60 22.59 -17.38 -4.55
CA THR A 60 22.91 -16.79 -3.25
C THR A 60 21.62 -16.39 -2.53
N ILE A 61 21.14 -17.25 -1.63
CA ILE A 61 20.07 -16.89 -0.70
C ILE A 61 20.69 -15.98 0.36
N VAL A 62 20.55 -14.67 0.20
CA VAL A 62 20.87 -13.72 1.28
C VAL A 62 19.81 -13.90 2.35
N LEU A 63 20.10 -14.70 3.37
CA LEU A 63 19.27 -14.78 4.57
C LEU A 63 19.28 -13.39 5.21
N PRO A 64 18.12 -12.74 5.41
CA PRO A 64 18.08 -11.43 6.02
C PRO A 64 18.63 -11.55 7.44
N SER A 65 19.72 -10.83 7.73
CA SER A 65 20.19 -10.68 9.09
C SER A 65 19.13 -9.86 9.85
N PHE A 66 18.38 -10.53 10.73
CA PHE A 66 17.31 -9.90 11.52
C PHE A 66 17.78 -8.75 12.42
N THR A 67 19.09 -8.56 12.54
CA THR A 67 19.77 -7.60 13.41
C THR A 67 20.14 -6.28 12.73
N ASP A 68 19.86 -6.11 11.44
CA ASP A 68 20.15 -4.88 10.72
C ASP A 68 19.15 -3.78 11.08
N ILE A 69 19.65 -2.57 11.36
CA ILE A 69 18.82 -1.39 11.65
C ILE A 69 17.74 -1.14 10.58
N HIS A 70 18.02 -1.54 9.33
CA HIS A 70 17.09 -1.47 8.21
C HIS A 70 15.79 -2.25 8.45
N PHE A 71 15.83 -3.36 9.19
CA PHE A 71 14.62 -4.12 9.52
C PHE A 71 13.67 -3.31 10.41
N ILE A 72 14.21 -2.54 11.37
CA ILE A 72 13.43 -1.66 12.23
C ILE A 72 12.78 -0.55 11.39
N TRP A 73 13.54 0.08 10.48
CA TRP A 73 13.00 1.10 9.57
C TRP A 73 11.89 0.55 8.66
N MET A 74 12.05 -0.68 8.15
CA MET A 74 11.01 -1.35 7.36
C MET A 74 9.75 -1.63 8.20
N LEU A 75 9.90 -2.04 9.45
CA LEU A 75 8.76 -2.27 10.35
C LEU A 75 8.02 -0.95 10.63
N VAL A 76 8.74 0.13 10.92
CA VAL A 76 8.16 1.47 11.12
C VAL A 76 7.44 1.95 9.85
N GLN A 77 8.03 1.75 8.67
CA GLN A 77 7.42 2.10 7.39
C GLN A 77 6.12 1.32 7.15
N VAL A 78 6.13 -0.01 7.32
CA VAL A 78 4.94 -0.85 7.17
C VAL A 78 3.88 -0.47 8.20
N PHE A 79 4.30 -0.12 9.42
CA PHE A 79 3.40 0.35 10.47
C PHE A 79 2.69 1.65 10.08
N CYS A 80 3.47 2.66 9.68
CA CYS A 80 2.97 3.95 9.25
C CYS A 80 2.02 3.81 8.05
N SER A 81 2.37 2.98 7.07
CA SER A 81 1.53 2.70 5.90
C SER A 81 0.17 2.07 6.26
N CYS A 82 0.18 1.06 7.13
CA CYS A 82 -1.06 0.45 7.64
C CYS A 82 -1.89 1.46 8.46
N PHE A 83 -1.24 2.24 9.32
CA PHE A 83 -1.91 3.24 10.16
C PHE A 83 -2.57 4.33 9.32
N ALA A 84 -1.85 4.91 8.35
CA ALA A 84 -2.39 5.91 7.44
C ALA A 84 -3.63 5.40 6.69
N GLY A 85 -3.59 4.16 6.19
CA GLY A 85 -4.74 3.55 5.49
C GLY A 85 -5.99 3.42 6.36
N VAL A 86 -5.83 2.89 7.59
CA VAL A 86 -6.93 2.68 8.53
C VAL A 86 -7.43 4.00 9.11
N TYR A 87 -6.55 4.96 9.35
CA TYR A 87 -6.89 6.29 9.86
C TYR A 87 -7.66 7.12 8.83
N THR A 88 -7.27 7.08 7.55
CA THR A 88 -8.04 7.69 6.45
C THR A 88 -9.43 7.08 6.35
N GLU A 89 -9.57 5.75 6.49
CA GLU A 89 -10.88 5.11 6.55
C GLU A 89 -11.71 5.57 7.77
N TYR A 90 -11.06 5.73 8.92
CA TYR A 90 -11.73 6.18 10.15
C TYR A 90 -12.27 7.60 10.01
N LEU A 91 -11.47 8.55 9.52
CA LEU A 91 -11.93 9.90 9.29
C LEU A 91 -13.07 9.94 8.24
N LEU A 92 -13.00 9.11 7.18
CA LEU A 92 -14.08 9.00 6.18
C LEU A 92 -15.40 8.49 6.77
N LYS A 93 -15.35 7.61 7.77
CA LYS A 93 -16.53 6.89 8.29
C LYS A 93 -17.06 7.43 9.62
N ASN A 94 -16.24 8.12 10.42
CA ASN A 94 -16.60 8.66 11.73
C ASN A 94 -17.25 10.05 11.63
N ASP A 95 -16.92 10.83 10.60
CA ASP A 95 -17.41 12.22 10.42
C ASP A 95 -18.77 12.32 9.69
N ARG A 96 -19.59 11.24 9.65
CA ARG A 96 -20.89 11.26 8.96
C ARG A 96 -21.90 12.31 9.47
N SER A 97 -21.65 12.93 10.63
CA SER A 97 -22.49 13.99 11.19
C SER A 97 -22.29 15.36 10.51
N ILE A 98 -21.16 15.57 9.80
CA ILE A 98 -20.88 16.76 9.00
C ILE A 98 -20.50 16.26 7.62
N GLN A 99 -21.30 16.52 6.59
CA GLN A 99 -21.05 16.06 5.21
C GLN A 99 -19.83 16.76 4.60
N VAL A 100 -18.63 16.46 5.10
CA VAL A 100 -17.38 16.87 4.51
C VAL A 100 -17.20 16.04 3.25
N ASP A 101 -17.12 16.70 2.10
CA ASP A 101 -16.85 16.02 0.84
C ASP A 101 -15.47 15.34 0.91
N ILE A 102 -15.41 14.12 0.41
CA ILE A 102 -14.21 13.26 0.40
C ILE A 102 -13.07 13.94 -0.33
N MET A 103 -13.41 14.71 -1.36
CA MET A 103 -12.46 15.52 -2.09
C MET A 103 -11.80 16.58 -1.20
N LEU A 104 -12.53 17.14 -0.23
CA LEU A 104 -11.99 18.12 0.72
C LEU A 104 -11.05 17.45 1.73
N GLN A 105 -11.42 16.28 2.26
CA GLN A 105 -10.55 15.51 3.16
C GLN A 105 -9.26 15.04 2.48
N ASN A 106 -9.37 14.56 1.24
CA ASN A 106 -8.22 14.23 0.41
C ASN A 106 -7.34 15.46 0.14
N THR A 107 -7.97 16.62 -0.10
CA THR A 107 -7.24 17.87 -0.31
C THR A 107 -6.37 18.20 0.91
N PHE A 108 -6.93 18.20 2.13
CA PHE A 108 -6.15 18.45 3.34
C PHE A 108 -5.03 17.43 3.57
N MET A 109 -5.30 16.15 3.34
CA MET A 109 -4.30 15.09 3.45
C MET A 109 -3.13 15.29 2.48
N TYR A 110 -3.43 15.57 1.21
CA TYR A 110 -2.42 15.77 0.18
C TYR A 110 -1.67 17.09 0.36
N THR A 111 -2.33 18.17 0.76
CA THR A 111 -1.67 19.44 1.09
C THR A 111 -0.67 19.26 2.22
N ASN A 112 -1.05 18.57 3.31
CA ASN A 112 -0.13 18.31 4.41
C ASN A 112 1.05 17.41 3.97
N SER A 113 0.79 16.42 3.12
CA SER A 113 1.85 15.56 2.53
C SER A 113 2.83 16.37 1.68
N ILE A 114 2.34 17.27 0.82
CA ILE A 114 3.18 18.14 -0.02
C ILE A 114 4.06 19.02 0.86
N LEU A 115 3.49 19.66 1.89
CA LEU A 115 4.24 20.50 2.83
C LEU A 115 5.32 19.69 3.56
N CYS A 116 4.99 18.51 4.07
CA CYS A 116 5.95 17.65 4.74
C CYS A 116 7.11 17.24 3.80
N ASN A 117 6.80 16.83 2.56
CA ASN A 117 7.83 16.47 1.57
C ASN A 117 8.73 17.66 1.19
N ILE A 118 8.17 18.87 1.06
CA ILE A 118 8.98 20.08 0.82
C ILE A 118 9.91 20.36 2.00
N VAL A 119 9.42 20.27 3.23
CA VAL A 119 10.24 20.46 4.44
C VAL A 119 11.36 19.43 4.50
N LEU A 120 11.06 18.15 4.25
CA LEU A 120 12.08 17.10 4.21
C LEU A 120 13.10 17.34 3.11
N LEU A 121 12.69 17.76 1.91
CA LEU A 121 13.62 18.11 0.84
C LEU A 121 14.59 19.20 1.28
N ILE A 122 14.09 20.26 1.92
CA ILE A 122 14.93 21.37 2.42
C ILE A 122 15.89 20.88 3.53
N LEU A 123 15.43 20.05 4.46
CA LEU A 123 16.24 19.58 5.59
C LEU A 123 17.30 18.55 5.19
N PHE A 124 17.01 17.66 4.24
CA PHE A 124 17.94 16.61 3.78
C PHE A 124 18.89 17.09 2.67
N GLU A 125 18.64 18.25 2.05
CA GLU A 125 19.55 18.85 1.06
C GLU A 125 20.90 19.26 1.68
N GLU A 126 20.95 19.57 2.97
CA GLU A 126 22.15 20.06 3.67
C GLU A 126 23.23 18.97 3.88
N GLN A 127 22.88 17.68 3.79
CA GLN A 127 23.79 16.57 4.12
C GLN A 127 24.72 16.15 2.96
N GLN A 128 24.59 16.73 1.76
CA GLN A 128 25.48 16.50 0.61
C GLN A 128 26.19 17.82 0.25
N PRO A 129 27.42 18.07 0.75
CA PRO A 129 28.17 19.28 0.45
C PRO A 129 28.85 19.16 -0.92
N SER A 130 28.06 19.01 -2.00
CA SER A 130 28.53 19.25 -3.36
C SER A 130 27.82 20.48 -3.89
N MET A 131 28.47 21.63 -3.63
CA MET A 131 28.33 22.94 -4.27
C MET A 131 27.48 22.93 -5.56
N THR A 132 26.45 23.79 -5.61
CA THR A 132 25.61 24.20 -6.77
C THR A 132 24.24 23.50 -7.01
N THR A 133 23.44 23.22 -5.97
CA THR A 133 22.18 22.44 -6.11
C THR A 133 20.90 23.21 -6.43
N THR A 134 20.76 24.51 -6.11
CA THR A 134 19.57 25.28 -6.55
C THR A 134 19.45 25.29 -8.08
N ASN A 135 20.59 25.24 -8.77
CA ASN A 135 20.63 25.06 -10.21
C ASN A 135 20.15 23.67 -10.62
N ASN A 136 20.46 22.61 -9.86
CA ASN A 136 20.13 21.22 -10.22
C ASN A 136 18.63 20.90 -10.11
N PHE A 137 17.94 21.25 -9.02
CA PHE A 137 16.49 20.95 -8.91
C PHE A 137 15.66 21.68 -9.96
N PHE A 138 15.89 22.98 -10.15
CA PHE A 138 15.21 23.76 -11.18
C PHE A 138 15.62 23.33 -12.60
N ASN A 139 16.87 22.92 -12.82
CA ASN A 139 17.28 22.35 -14.11
C ASN A 139 16.66 20.97 -14.36
N THR A 140 16.48 20.14 -13.32
CA THR A 140 15.77 18.85 -13.43
C THR A 140 14.29 19.08 -13.72
N LEU A 141 13.62 19.99 -13.01
CA LEU A 141 12.25 20.39 -13.33
C LEU A 141 12.14 20.93 -14.76
N LYS A 142 13.09 21.77 -15.18
CA LYS A 142 13.15 22.29 -16.53
C LYS A 142 13.37 21.18 -17.56
N SER A 143 14.20 20.17 -17.28
CA SER A 143 14.42 19.00 -18.13
C SER A 143 13.14 18.16 -18.28
N ILE A 144 12.40 17.96 -17.18
CA ILE A 144 11.11 17.28 -17.16
C ILE A 144 10.07 18.05 -17.99
N ILE A 145 9.96 19.36 -17.78
CA ILE A 145 8.98 20.23 -18.47
C ILE A 145 9.35 20.43 -19.94
N SER A 146 10.63 20.50 -20.27
CA SER A 146 11.13 20.64 -21.65
C SER A 146 11.01 19.34 -22.46
N GLY A 147 10.43 18.28 -21.89
CA GLY A 147 10.11 17.03 -22.58
C GLY A 147 11.30 16.09 -22.80
N GLN A 148 12.47 16.37 -22.22
CA GLN A 148 13.63 15.46 -22.34
C GLN A 148 13.42 14.14 -21.59
N GLN A 149 12.50 14.12 -20.60
CA GLN A 149 12.22 12.95 -19.78
C GLN A 149 10.71 12.71 -19.62
N LEU A 150 9.99 12.57 -20.74
CA LEU A 150 8.52 12.38 -20.79
C LEU A 150 7.97 11.20 -19.96
N LEU A 151 8.80 10.20 -19.66
CA LEU A 151 8.39 9.05 -18.84
C LEU A 151 8.13 9.41 -17.38
N VAL A 152 8.89 10.36 -16.81
CA VAL A 152 8.76 10.77 -15.39
C VAL A 152 7.38 11.37 -15.07
N PRO A 153 6.87 12.39 -15.79
CA PRO A 153 5.56 12.96 -15.51
C PRO A 153 4.43 11.94 -15.75
N LEU A 154 4.60 11.00 -16.69
CA LEU A 154 3.63 9.93 -16.92
C LEU A 154 3.54 8.98 -15.71
N ILE A 155 4.68 8.61 -15.11
CA ILE A 155 4.72 7.79 -13.90
C ILE A 155 4.11 8.55 -12.71
N ILE A 156 4.41 9.85 -12.57
CA ILE A 156 3.84 10.71 -11.51
C ILE A 156 2.31 10.77 -11.65
N LEU A 157 1.80 10.99 -12.87
CA LEU A 157 0.37 11.05 -13.14
C LEU A 157 -0.32 9.72 -12.83
N ASN A 158 0.29 8.59 -13.23
CA ASN A 158 -0.23 7.27 -12.92
C ASN A 158 -0.29 7.03 -11.39
N ASN A 159 0.77 7.40 -10.67
CA ASN A 159 0.80 7.24 -9.22
C ASN A 159 -0.23 8.15 -8.51
N ALA A 160 -0.47 9.36 -9.03
CA ALA A 160 -1.52 10.25 -8.55
C ALA A 160 -2.92 9.65 -8.81
N ALA A 161 -3.14 9.05 -9.98
CA ALA A 161 -4.39 8.36 -10.29
C ALA A 161 -4.65 7.18 -9.34
N ILE A 162 -3.62 6.36 -9.06
CA ILE A 162 -3.70 5.25 -8.08
C ILE A 162 -4.09 5.77 -6.70
N GLY A 163 -3.51 6.90 -6.26
CA GLY A 163 -3.87 7.55 -4.98
C GLY A 163 -5.33 8.00 -4.94
N LEU A 164 -5.82 8.65 -6.00
CA LEU A 164 -7.22 9.06 -6.11
C LEU A 164 -8.18 7.86 -6.13
N VAL A 165 -7.92 6.85 -6.95
CA VAL A 165 -8.73 5.61 -7.01
C VAL A 165 -8.76 4.92 -5.65
N THR A 166 -7.62 4.86 -4.97
CA THR A 166 -7.53 4.28 -3.62
C THR A 166 -8.41 5.01 -2.61
N SER A 167 -8.44 6.35 -2.65
CA SER A 167 -9.29 7.14 -1.76
C SER A 167 -10.79 6.93 -2.04
N LEU A 168 -11.18 6.81 -3.31
CA LEU A 168 -12.55 6.48 -3.72
C LEU A 168 -12.92 5.04 -3.34
N PHE A 169 -11.98 4.10 -3.41
CA PHE A 169 -12.21 2.72 -3.00
C PHE A 169 -12.47 2.62 -1.50
N LEU A 170 -11.77 3.40 -0.66
CA LEU A 170 -11.99 3.45 0.79
C LEU A 170 -13.31 4.12 1.19
N LYS A 171 -13.93 4.92 0.31
CA LYS A 171 -15.30 5.43 0.51
C LYS A 171 -16.31 4.30 0.62
N SER A 172 -16.23 3.35 -0.32
CA SER A 172 -17.23 2.30 -0.47
C SER A 172 -16.86 1.02 0.27
N MET A 173 -15.56 0.77 0.53
CA MET A 173 -15.04 -0.49 1.07
C MET A 173 -14.23 -0.29 2.36
N ASN A 174 -13.92 -1.39 3.06
CA ASN A 174 -13.02 -1.36 4.22
C ASN A 174 -11.55 -1.49 3.76
N SER A 175 -10.60 -1.04 4.59
CA SER A 175 -9.16 -1.10 4.27
C SER A 175 -8.65 -2.53 4.12
N ILE A 176 -9.31 -3.53 4.73
CA ILE A 176 -9.07 -4.95 4.43
C ILE A 176 -9.29 -5.26 2.94
N LEU A 177 -10.42 -4.85 2.34
CA LEU A 177 -10.66 -5.14 0.91
C LEU A 177 -9.64 -4.45 0.02
N LYS A 178 -9.12 -3.28 0.44
CA LYS A 178 -8.04 -2.60 -0.28
C LYS A 178 -6.77 -3.46 -0.31
N THR A 179 -6.44 -4.14 0.78
CA THR A 179 -5.28 -5.06 0.81
C THR A 179 -5.45 -6.26 -0.13
N PHE A 180 -6.66 -6.83 -0.23
CA PHE A 180 -6.95 -7.87 -1.20
C PHE A 180 -6.89 -7.36 -2.66
N ALA A 181 -7.43 -6.16 -2.93
CA ALA A 181 -7.38 -5.55 -4.26
C ALA A 181 -5.95 -5.27 -4.71
N SER A 182 -5.10 -4.71 -3.83
CA SER A 182 -3.69 -4.46 -4.11
C SER A 182 -2.89 -5.77 -4.33
N ALA A 183 -3.23 -6.84 -3.60
CA ALA A 183 -2.63 -8.14 -3.85
C ALA A 183 -3.05 -8.73 -5.21
N LEU A 184 -4.31 -8.56 -5.64
CA LEU A 184 -4.78 -8.98 -6.96
C LEU A 184 -4.14 -8.18 -8.09
N GLU A 185 -3.99 -6.87 -7.93
CA GLU A 185 -3.32 -5.98 -8.87
C GLU A 185 -1.93 -6.52 -9.23
N LEU A 186 -1.16 -6.93 -8.21
CA LEU A 186 0.18 -7.52 -8.39
C LEU A 186 0.20 -8.76 -9.30
N PHE A 187 -0.89 -9.53 -9.39
CA PHE A 187 -0.97 -10.69 -10.28
C PHE A 187 -1.44 -10.30 -11.68
N PHE A 188 -2.37 -9.36 -11.79
CA PHE A 188 -2.75 -8.79 -13.08
C PHE A 188 -1.54 -8.15 -13.77
N THR A 189 -0.71 -7.41 -13.03
CA THR A 189 0.55 -6.87 -13.57
C THR A 189 1.47 -7.99 -14.06
N SER A 190 1.58 -9.12 -13.34
CA SER A 190 2.41 -10.25 -13.77
C SER A 190 1.88 -10.92 -15.06
N ILE A 191 0.56 -11.11 -15.18
CA ILE A 191 -0.07 -11.67 -16.39
C ILE A 191 0.10 -10.71 -17.58
N LEU A 192 -0.11 -9.41 -17.34
CA LEU A 192 0.04 -8.40 -18.38
C LEU A 192 1.50 -8.27 -18.84
N ALA A 193 2.46 -8.40 -17.92
CA ALA A 193 3.88 -8.41 -18.26
C ALA A 193 4.27 -9.62 -19.12
N TRP A 194 3.68 -10.78 -18.86
CA TRP A 194 3.85 -11.95 -19.74
C TRP A 194 3.25 -11.71 -21.12
N LEU A 195 2.07 -11.10 -21.21
CA LEU A 195 1.40 -10.84 -22.49
C LEU A 195 2.14 -9.78 -23.34
N ILE A 196 2.62 -8.70 -22.73
CA ILE A 196 3.22 -7.56 -23.44
C ILE A 196 4.72 -7.76 -23.69
N PHE A 197 5.45 -8.31 -22.72
CA PHE A 197 6.91 -8.40 -22.75
C PHE A 197 7.44 -9.83 -22.90
N SER A 198 6.55 -10.83 -22.98
CA SER A 198 6.92 -12.26 -23.08
C SER A 198 7.86 -12.73 -21.96
N ILE A 199 7.78 -12.11 -20.78
CA ILE A 199 8.59 -12.51 -19.62
C ILE A 199 8.04 -13.82 -19.07
N PRO A 200 8.83 -14.92 -19.02
CA PRO A 200 8.33 -16.23 -18.65
C PRO A 200 7.79 -16.25 -17.22
N ILE A 201 6.54 -16.68 -17.07
CA ILE A 201 5.92 -16.93 -15.76
C ILE A 201 6.40 -18.28 -15.26
N SER A 202 7.00 -18.32 -14.06
CA SER A 202 7.40 -19.60 -13.47
C SER A 202 6.23 -20.32 -12.80
N GLY A 203 6.42 -21.61 -12.50
CA GLY A 203 5.43 -22.41 -11.78
C GLY A 203 5.08 -21.87 -10.39
N SER A 204 6.01 -21.20 -9.68
CA SER A 204 5.71 -20.63 -8.36
C SER A 204 4.78 -19.42 -8.43
N THR A 205 4.87 -18.61 -9.49
CA THR A 205 3.91 -17.51 -9.72
C THR A 205 2.52 -18.06 -10.02
N CYS A 206 2.41 -19.15 -10.79
CA CYS A 206 1.12 -19.82 -11.01
C CYS A 206 0.51 -20.33 -9.70
N LEU A 207 1.32 -20.98 -8.85
CA LEU A 207 0.89 -21.43 -7.53
C LEU A 207 0.44 -20.26 -6.64
N ALA A 208 1.19 -19.15 -6.63
CA ALA A 208 0.84 -17.96 -5.88
C ALA A 208 -0.50 -17.34 -6.34
N ILE A 209 -0.76 -17.31 -7.65
CA ILE A 209 -2.05 -16.85 -8.21
C ILE A 209 -3.20 -17.71 -7.71
N ILE A 210 -3.05 -19.04 -7.70
CA ILE A 210 -4.08 -19.96 -7.21
C ILE A 210 -4.35 -19.71 -5.72
N ILE A 211 -3.30 -19.65 -4.90
CA ILE A 211 -3.41 -19.41 -3.44
C ILE A 211 -4.13 -18.09 -3.15
N VAL A 212 -3.73 -17.01 -3.81
CA VAL A 212 -4.38 -15.69 -3.59
C VAL A 212 -5.80 -15.67 -4.13
N SER A 213 -6.08 -16.30 -5.26
CA SER A 213 -7.45 -16.42 -5.79
C SER A 213 -8.35 -17.17 -4.81
N THR A 214 -7.86 -18.25 -4.18
CA THR A 214 -8.58 -18.96 -3.13
C THR A 214 -8.78 -18.08 -1.88
N ALA A 215 -7.80 -17.28 -1.47
CA ALA A 215 -7.94 -16.35 -0.36
C ALA A 215 -9.05 -15.31 -0.60
N VAL A 216 -9.09 -14.73 -1.80
CA VAL A 216 -10.11 -13.76 -2.20
C VAL A 216 -11.49 -14.41 -2.21
N TYR A 217 -11.61 -15.60 -2.78
CA TYR A 217 -12.87 -16.37 -2.81
C TYR A 217 -13.37 -16.71 -1.40
N LEU A 218 -12.47 -17.14 -0.51
CA LEU A 218 -12.82 -17.47 0.87
C LEU A 218 -13.27 -16.22 1.66
N TYR A 219 -12.65 -15.08 1.39
CA TYR A 219 -13.05 -13.82 2.01
C TYR A 219 -14.40 -13.30 1.47
N SER A 220 -14.65 -13.41 0.16
CA SER A 220 -15.89 -12.92 -0.47
C SER A 220 -17.13 -13.73 -0.09
N THR A 221 -16.98 -15.02 0.22
CA THR A 221 -18.06 -15.90 0.68
C THR A 221 -18.47 -15.63 2.13
N ASN A 222 -17.63 -14.95 2.92
CA ASN A 222 -17.90 -14.61 4.32
C ASN A 222 -17.54 -13.14 4.59
N PRO A 223 -18.26 -12.17 3.99
CA PRO A 223 -17.93 -10.75 4.12
C PRO A 223 -18.08 -10.29 5.58
N VAL A 224 -17.23 -9.34 5.99
CA VAL A 224 -17.34 -8.69 7.31
C VAL A 224 -18.65 -7.91 7.33
N VAL A 225 -19.65 -8.43 8.06
CA VAL A 225 -20.92 -7.72 8.27
C VAL A 225 -20.60 -6.46 9.06
N ASN A 226 -20.55 -5.32 8.36
CA ASN A 226 -20.58 -4.01 8.98
C ASN A 226 -22.01 -3.81 9.52
N LEU A 227 -22.33 -4.39 10.68
CA LEU A 227 -23.56 -3.99 11.37
C LEU A 227 -23.43 -2.48 11.63
N PRO A 228 -24.37 -1.65 11.14
CA PRO A 228 -24.45 -0.27 11.57
C PRO A 228 -24.59 -0.30 13.09
N LYS A 229 -23.87 0.58 13.81
CA LYS A 229 -24.30 0.98 15.14
C LYS A 229 -25.65 1.69 14.96
N THR A 230 -26.73 0.93 14.89
CA THR A 230 -28.08 1.44 14.98
C THR A 230 -28.30 1.78 16.46
N SER A 231 -28.40 3.09 16.73
CA SER A 231 -29.16 3.70 17.83
C SER A 231 -29.04 3.06 19.23
N VAL A 232 -28.07 3.49 20.03
CA VAL A 232 -28.18 3.39 21.51
C VAL A 232 -28.03 4.76 22.18
N GLU A 233 -27.70 5.82 21.44
CA GLU A 233 -27.51 7.17 22.01
C GLU A 233 -28.65 8.16 21.69
N GLU A 234 -29.55 7.84 20.75
CA GLU A 234 -30.74 8.66 20.46
C GLU A 234 -32.00 8.19 21.21
N GLU A 235 -32.04 6.98 21.75
CA GLU A 235 -33.21 6.50 22.50
C GLU A 235 -33.21 6.98 23.97
N SER A 236 -32.04 7.27 24.54
CA SER A 236 -31.91 7.84 25.88
C SER A 236 -32.34 9.32 25.95
N THR A 237 -32.12 10.11 24.90
CA THR A 237 -32.54 11.52 24.84
C THR A 237 -34.03 11.68 24.51
N VAL A 238 -34.63 10.79 23.71
CA VAL A 238 -36.06 10.83 23.41
C VAL A 238 -36.91 10.36 24.60
N ILE A 239 -36.47 9.36 25.37
CA ILE A 239 -37.20 8.91 26.56
C ILE A 239 -37.19 9.99 27.66
N GLU A 240 -36.07 10.69 27.87
CA GLU A 240 -35.96 11.74 28.90
C GLU A 240 -36.83 12.97 28.58
N THR A 241 -36.96 13.31 27.29
CA THR A 241 -37.83 14.41 26.82
C THR A 241 -39.32 14.07 26.91
N ILE A 242 -39.71 12.80 26.74
CA ILE A 242 -41.11 12.36 26.89
C ILE A 242 -41.52 12.28 28.37
N THR A 243 -40.60 11.95 29.29
CA THR A 243 -40.90 11.90 30.73
C THR A 243 -41.00 13.28 31.39
N THR A 244 -40.31 14.30 30.85
CA THR A 244 -40.34 15.68 31.39
C THR A 244 -41.52 16.51 30.86
N SER A 245 -42.16 16.10 29.77
CA SER A 245 -43.37 16.75 29.23
C SER A 245 -44.67 16.29 29.90
N LYS A 246 -44.62 15.24 30.73
CA LYS A 246 -45.79 14.65 31.41
C LYS A 246 -45.91 14.97 32.91
N ASN A 247 -45.07 15.83 33.46
CA ASN A 247 -45.14 16.31 34.84
C ASN A 247 -45.33 17.82 34.90
#